data_AF-A0AAE4CXI6-F1
#
_entry.id   AF-A0AAE4CXI6-F1
#
_cell.length_a   1.000
_cell.length_b   1.000
_cell.length_c   1.000
_cell.angle_alpha   90.00
_cell.angle_beta   90.00
_cell.angle_gamma   90.00
#
_symmetry.space_group_name_H-M   'P 1'
#
loop_
_entity.id
_entity.type
_entity.pdbx_description
1 polymer ?
#
loop_
_entity_poly.entity_id
_entity_poly.type
_entity_poly.pdbx_seq_one_letter_code
_entity_poly.pdbx_strand_id
1 'polypeptide(L)'
;MLLAATAFVLVGVARPGPPAPPAAPQRKVGRLDLTAPAKKEIAMKLVSSAENSSLNWRAQYGYVEDIRDGRGYTGGIVGFTSGTGDMLPVVRRYVAARPKNNRLARYLPALTRVNGTASHAGLDPGFPAAWRAAAADPAFRAAQDAERDRVYFNPAVGQAKKDGLRALGQFAYYDAMVMHGPGADPASFGGIRAAATRRARTPAQGGGEVAYLTAFLNARTAAMRREAAHRDTSRVDTAQRVFLRAGNLDLNPPLRWSVYGDGYAVTR
;
A
#
# COMPACT_ATOMS: atom_id res chain seq x y z
N MET A 1 -47.49 20.35 -83.95
CA MET A 1 -47.48 19.85 -82.56
C MET A 1 -46.04 19.74 -82.09
N LEU A 2 -45.61 20.63 -81.19
CA LEU A 2 -44.48 20.43 -80.29
C LEU A 2 -44.77 21.33 -79.07
N LEU A 3 -45.13 20.73 -77.93
CA LEU A 3 -45.33 21.46 -76.67
C LEU A 3 -44.05 21.32 -75.82
N ALA A 4 -43.48 22.46 -75.41
CA ALA A 4 -42.42 22.55 -74.43
C ALA A 4 -43.00 22.40 -73.01
N ALA A 5 -42.42 21.51 -72.20
CA ALA A 5 -42.75 21.35 -70.78
C ALA A 5 -41.66 21.98 -69.91
N THR A 6 -42.02 23.03 -69.18
CA THR A 6 -41.18 23.74 -68.21
C THR A 6 -41.23 23.02 -66.86
N ALA A 7 -40.08 22.59 -66.34
CA ALA A 7 -39.99 22.00 -64.99
C ALA A 7 -39.71 23.09 -63.95
N PHE A 8 -40.59 23.20 -62.95
CA PHE A 8 -40.40 24.04 -61.75
C PHE A 8 -39.59 23.27 -60.71
N VAL A 9 -38.48 23.85 -60.22
CA VAL A 9 -37.74 23.36 -59.05
C VAL A 9 -38.27 24.07 -57.81
N LEU A 10 -38.84 23.31 -56.87
CA LEU A 10 -39.19 23.80 -55.53
C LEU A 10 -37.95 23.76 -54.63
N VAL A 11 -37.50 24.92 -54.17
CA VAL A 11 -36.49 25.07 -53.11
C VAL A 11 -37.22 25.00 -51.76
N GLY A 12 -37.05 23.89 -51.03
CA GLY A 12 -37.55 23.75 -49.67
C GLY A 12 -36.67 24.49 -48.66
N VAL A 13 -37.21 25.47 -47.95
CA VAL A 13 -36.53 26.19 -46.86
C VAL A 13 -36.58 25.34 -45.60
N ALA A 14 -35.43 24.85 -45.13
CA ALA A 14 -35.31 24.09 -43.89
C ALA A 14 -35.45 25.02 -42.67
N ARG A 15 -36.38 24.70 -41.76
CA ARG A 15 -36.52 25.40 -40.47
C ARG A 15 -35.47 24.87 -39.47
N PRO A 16 -34.81 25.73 -38.68
CA PRO A 16 -33.89 25.30 -37.64
C PRO A 16 -34.65 24.57 -36.52
N GLY A 17 -34.14 23.41 -36.12
CA GLY A 17 -34.66 22.63 -34.99
C GLY A 17 -34.40 23.31 -33.64
N PRO A 18 -35.15 22.92 -32.58
CA PRO A 18 -35.01 23.51 -31.26
C PRO A 18 -33.62 23.25 -30.66
N PRO A 19 -33.08 24.17 -29.85
CA PRO A 19 -31.77 24.01 -29.23
C PRO A 19 -31.76 22.83 -28.26
N ALA A 20 -30.65 22.08 -28.27
CA ALA A 20 -30.45 20.95 -27.38
C ALA A 20 -30.47 21.39 -25.91
N PRO A 21 -31.04 20.59 -24.99
CA PRO A 21 -31.07 20.92 -23.57
C PRO A 21 -29.65 21.00 -22.99
N PRO A 22 -29.41 21.90 -22.03
CA PRO A 22 -28.11 22.04 -21.40
C PRO A 22 -27.69 20.74 -20.71
N ALA A 23 -26.44 20.34 -20.92
CA ALA A 23 -25.87 19.14 -20.32
C ALA A 23 -25.97 19.22 -18.79
N ALA A 24 -26.53 18.19 -18.17
CA ALA A 24 -26.60 18.08 -16.72
C ALA A 24 -25.19 18.17 -16.10
N PRO A 25 -25.00 18.88 -14.97
CA PRO A 25 -23.69 18.98 -14.34
C PRO A 25 -23.19 17.59 -13.95
N GLN A 26 -22.07 17.18 -14.54
CA GLN A 26 -21.38 15.95 -14.15
C GLN A 26 -20.98 16.06 -12.67
N ARG A 27 -21.53 15.20 -11.80
CA ARG A 27 -21.03 15.04 -10.43
C ARG A 27 -19.55 14.73 -10.52
N LYS A 28 -18.68 15.62 -9.99
CA LYS A 28 -17.29 15.28 -9.70
C LYS A 28 -17.29 14.13 -8.70
N VAL A 29 -17.19 12.90 -9.18
CA VAL A 29 -16.87 11.75 -8.32
C VAL A 29 -15.50 12.07 -7.73
N GLY A 30 -15.44 12.31 -6.41
CA GLY A 30 -14.19 12.63 -5.73
C GLY A 30 -13.14 11.54 -5.99
N ARG A 31 -11.89 11.94 -6.22
CA ARG A 31 -10.78 10.99 -6.35
C ARG A 31 -10.69 10.13 -5.10
N LEU A 32 -10.78 8.81 -5.25
CA LEU A 32 -10.63 7.89 -4.14
C LEU A 32 -9.18 7.87 -3.66
N ASP A 33 -9.00 7.98 -2.35
CA ASP A 33 -7.70 7.84 -1.71
C ASP A 33 -7.45 6.38 -1.28
N LEU A 34 -6.27 6.09 -0.74
CA LEU A 34 -5.88 4.73 -0.37
C LEU A 34 -6.75 4.13 0.75
N THR A 35 -7.46 4.95 1.54
CA THR A 35 -8.36 4.49 2.61
C THR A 35 -9.67 3.93 2.07
N ALA A 36 -10.02 4.20 0.80
CA ALA A 36 -11.16 3.57 0.15
C ALA A 36 -10.99 2.04 0.13
N PRO A 37 -12.00 1.22 0.50
CA PRO A 37 -11.84 -0.23 0.67
C PRO A 37 -11.19 -0.94 -0.53
N ALA A 38 -11.62 -0.61 -1.75
CA ALA A 38 -11.03 -1.18 -2.97
C ALA A 38 -9.55 -0.79 -3.16
N LYS A 39 -9.18 0.46 -2.84
CA LYS A 39 -7.79 0.94 -2.91
C LYS A 39 -6.92 0.32 -1.83
N LYS A 40 -7.46 0.14 -0.63
CA LYS A 40 -6.76 -0.53 0.46
C LYS A 40 -6.51 -2.00 0.13
N GLU A 41 -7.50 -2.70 -0.44
CA GLU A 41 -7.33 -4.08 -0.91
C GLU A 41 -6.23 -4.19 -1.97
N ILE A 42 -6.19 -3.27 -2.94
CA ILE A 42 -5.10 -3.18 -3.92
C ILE A 42 -3.75 -2.95 -3.24
N ALA A 43 -3.66 -2.04 -2.29
CA ALA A 43 -2.43 -1.75 -1.55
C ALA A 43 -1.91 -2.99 -0.81
N MET A 44 -2.79 -3.77 -0.17
CA MET A 44 -2.39 -5.02 0.51
C MET A 44 -1.85 -6.06 -0.48
N LYS A 45 -2.49 -6.20 -1.65
CA LYS A 45 -2.02 -7.10 -2.71
C LYS A 45 -0.65 -6.71 -3.25
N LEU A 46 -0.43 -5.41 -3.46
CA LEU A 46 0.85 -4.89 -3.92
C LEU A 46 1.97 -5.16 -2.91
N VAL A 47 1.76 -4.86 -1.62
CA VAL A 47 2.73 -5.18 -0.56
C VAL A 47 3.00 -6.68 -0.51
N SER A 48 1.95 -7.50 -0.45
CA SER A 48 2.07 -8.96 -0.37
C SER A 48 2.79 -9.58 -1.59
N SER A 49 2.70 -8.97 -2.77
CA SER A 49 3.48 -9.44 -3.92
C SER A 49 4.99 -9.26 -3.72
N ALA A 50 5.41 -8.24 -2.95
CA ALA A 50 6.82 -7.99 -2.65
C ALA A 50 7.29 -8.68 -1.36
N GLU A 51 6.42 -8.88 -0.38
CA GLU A 51 6.78 -9.56 0.87
C GLU A 51 6.68 -11.08 0.76
N ASN A 52 5.77 -11.60 -0.09
CA ASN A 52 5.37 -13.01 -0.07
C ASN A 52 5.14 -13.62 -1.47
N SER A 53 5.55 -12.93 -2.55
CA SER A 53 5.35 -13.35 -3.94
C SER A 53 3.92 -13.80 -4.27
N SER A 54 2.91 -13.22 -3.60
CA SER A 54 1.51 -13.64 -3.72
C SER A 54 0.56 -12.46 -3.58
N LEU A 55 -0.56 -12.49 -4.32
CA LEU A 55 -1.67 -11.54 -4.13
C LEU A 55 -2.61 -11.96 -2.99
N ASN A 56 -2.50 -13.20 -2.50
CA ASN A 56 -3.32 -13.67 -1.38
C ASN A 56 -2.71 -13.23 -0.04
N TRP A 57 -2.73 -11.93 0.23
CA TRP A 57 -2.17 -11.34 1.44
C TRP A 57 -2.81 -11.90 2.73
N ARG A 58 -4.07 -12.36 2.65
CA ARG A 58 -4.76 -12.98 3.79
C ARG A 58 -4.19 -14.35 4.17
N ALA A 59 -3.45 -15.02 3.29
CA ALA A 59 -2.73 -16.23 3.67
C ALA A 59 -1.61 -15.95 4.70
N GLN A 60 -1.18 -14.70 4.82
CA GLN A 60 0.00 -14.33 5.60
C GLN A 60 -0.30 -14.05 7.08
N TYR A 61 -1.58 -14.05 7.51
CA TYR A 61 -1.90 -13.91 8.94
C TYR A 61 -1.19 -14.96 9.81
N GLY A 62 -1.00 -16.18 9.27
CA GLY A 62 -0.32 -17.28 9.95
C GLY A 62 1.19 -17.36 9.70
N TYR A 63 1.76 -16.52 8.81
CA TYR A 63 3.19 -16.50 8.58
C TYR A 63 3.93 -16.15 9.88
N VAL A 64 4.97 -16.92 10.20
CA VAL A 64 5.87 -16.67 11.32
C VAL A 64 7.14 -17.49 11.13
N GLU A 65 8.28 -16.81 11.12
CA GLU A 65 9.61 -17.37 10.87
C GLU A 65 10.68 -16.42 11.40
N ASP A 66 11.81 -16.94 11.87
CA ASP A 66 13.03 -16.14 12.01
C ASP A 66 13.83 -16.25 10.71
N ILE A 67 13.82 -15.19 9.93
CA ILE A 67 14.52 -15.11 8.63
C ILE A 67 16.01 -14.76 8.79
N ARG A 68 16.52 -14.77 10.02
CA ARG A 68 17.92 -14.56 10.39
C ARG A 68 18.47 -13.19 10.00
N ASP A 69 17.61 -12.18 10.03
CA ASP A 69 17.94 -10.77 9.76
C ASP A 69 18.25 -9.97 11.05
N GLY A 70 18.28 -10.64 12.20
CA GLY A 70 18.54 -10.03 13.51
C GLY A 70 17.30 -9.43 14.19
N ARG A 71 16.10 -9.62 13.65
CA ARG A 71 14.83 -9.11 14.23
C ARG A 71 14.07 -10.17 15.06
N GLY A 72 14.60 -11.39 15.13
CA GLY A 72 13.95 -12.54 15.76
C GLY A 72 12.83 -13.06 14.88
N TYR A 73 11.71 -13.48 15.49
CA TYR A 73 10.54 -13.90 14.72
C TYR A 73 9.94 -12.72 13.96
N THR A 74 9.72 -12.90 12.67
CA THR A 74 8.94 -12.06 11.75
C THR A 74 7.65 -12.78 11.39
N GLY A 75 6.49 -12.14 11.51
CA GLY A 75 5.21 -12.80 11.27
C GLY A 75 4.05 -11.89 10.92
N GLY A 76 3.01 -12.48 10.35
CA GLY A 76 1.76 -11.79 9.99
C GLY A 76 1.82 -10.99 8.69
N ILE A 77 0.74 -10.26 8.44
CA ILE A 77 0.44 -9.60 7.14
C ILE A 77 1.38 -8.47 6.70
N VAL A 78 2.25 -7.99 7.59
CA VAL A 78 3.27 -6.96 7.31
C VAL A 78 4.61 -7.26 7.97
N GLY A 79 4.84 -8.51 8.40
CA GLY A 79 6.11 -8.90 9.02
C GLY A 79 6.38 -8.23 10.37
N PHE A 80 5.41 -8.26 11.30
CA PHE A 80 5.64 -7.83 12.68
C PHE A 80 6.77 -8.64 13.30
N THR A 81 7.67 -8.01 14.05
CA THR A 81 8.83 -8.72 14.62
C THR A 81 8.86 -8.71 16.14
N SER A 82 9.40 -9.79 16.73
CA SER A 82 9.59 -9.89 18.18
C SER A 82 10.66 -8.91 18.69
N GLY A 83 11.64 -8.57 17.85
CA GLY A 83 12.78 -7.73 18.22
C GLY A 83 12.57 -6.23 18.01
N THR A 84 11.67 -5.81 17.11
CA THR A 84 11.40 -4.37 16.84
C THR A 84 10.19 -3.82 17.59
N GLY A 85 9.50 -4.67 18.35
CA GLY A 85 8.50 -4.27 19.33
C GLY A 85 7.07 -4.10 18.80
N ASP A 86 6.80 -4.41 17.54
CA ASP A 86 5.47 -4.32 16.93
C ASP A 86 4.68 -5.64 16.97
N MET A 87 5.34 -6.80 17.12
CA MET A 87 4.66 -8.08 17.38
C MET A 87 3.99 -8.14 18.77
N LEU A 88 4.63 -7.53 19.77
CA LEU A 88 4.11 -7.53 21.15
C LEU A 88 2.74 -6.81 21.26
N PRO A 89 2.54 -5.61 20.68
CA PRO A 89 1.23 -4.97 20.57
C PRO A 89 0.15 -5.83 19.90
N VAL A 90 0.49 -6.57 18.83
CA VAL A 90 -0.47 -7.50 18.17
C VAL A 90 -0.96 -8.54 19.18
N VAL A 91 -0.03 -9.20 19.88
CA VAL A 91 -0.38 -10.24 20.85
C VAL A 91 -1.15 -9.65 22.03
N ARG A 92 -0.77 -8.47 22.54
CA ARG A 92 -1.51 -7.77 23.60
C ARG A 92 -2.95 -7.45 23.19
N ARG A 93 -3.15 -6.90 21.98
CA ARG A 93 -4.49 -6.62 21.43
C ARG A 93 -5.32 -7.89 21.31
N TYR A 94 -4.73 -8.97 20.81
CA TYR A 94 -5.43 -10.25 20.68
C TYR A 94 -5.84 -10.82 22.04
N VAL A 95 -4.94 -10.82 23.02
CA VAL A 95 -5.23 -11.31 24.37
C VAL A 95 -6.35 -10.49 25.03
N ALA A 96 -6.37 -9.17 24.83
CA ALA A 96 -7.44 -8.31 25.32
C ALA A 96 -8.80 -8.63 24.66
N ALA A 97 -8.81 -8.91 23.35
CA ALA A 97 -10.03 -9.27 22.61
C ALA A 97 -10.51 -10.71 22.88
N ARG A 98 -9.59 -11.61 23.27
CA ARG A 98 -9.85 -13.03 23.54
C ARG A 98 -9.20 -13.46 24.85
N PRO A 99 -9.71 -13.04 26.02
CA PRO A 99 -9.04 -13.31 27.30
C PRO A 99 -9.02 -14.80 27.70
N LYS A 100 -9.88 -15.63 27.12
CA LYS A 100 -9.97 -17.07 27.36
C LYS A 100 -9.59 -17.87 26.12
N ASN A 101 -9.09 -19.09 26.31
CA ASN A 101 -8.78 -20.07 25.24
C ASN A 101 -7.82 -19.56 24.15
N ASN A 102 -7.02 -18.53 24.43
CA ASN A 102 -5.97 -18.07 23.54
C ASN A 102 -4.62 -18.65 23.99
N ARG A 103 -3.86 -19.23 23.07
CA ARG A 103 -2.55 -19.83 23.37
C ARG A 103 -1.41 -18.80 23.40
N LEU A 104 -1.66 -17.57 22.93
CA LEU A 104 -0.64 -16.54 22.80
C LEU A 104 -0.38 -15.76 24.10
N ALA A 105 -1.33 -15.73 25.04
CA ALA A 105 -1.23 -15.00 26.31
C ALA A 105 0.00 -15.39 27.12
N ARG A 106 0.32 -16.68 27.18
CA ARG A 106 1.48 -17.19 27.94
C ARG A 106 2.83 -16.65 27.45
N TYR A 107 2.90 -16.16 26.21
CA TYR A 107 4.13 -15.63 25.63
C TYR A 107 4.31 -14.13 25.87
N LEU A 108 3.33 -13.41 26.43
CA LEU A 108 3.45 -11.97 26.70
C LEU A 108 4.68 -11.61 27.56
N PRO A 109 5.03 -12.35 28.64
CA PRO A 109 6.24 -12.07 29.40
C PRO A 109 7.51 -12.30 28.57
N ALA A 110 7.56 -13.35 27.76
CA ALA A 110 8.71 -13.66 26.91
C ALA A 110 8.89 -12.60 25.81
N LEU A 111 7.82 -12.27 25.08
CA LEU A 111 7.81 -11.20 24.07
C LEU A 111 8.24 -9.84 24.65
N THR A 112 7.89 -9.56 25.91
CA THR A 112 8.34 -8.32 26.59
C THR A 112 9.84 -8.36 26.87
N ARG A 113 10.39 -9.50 27.29
CA ARG A 113 11.83 -9.64 27.59
C ARG A 113 12.72 -9.64 26.35
N VAL A 114 12.27 -10.26 25.26
CA VAL A 114 13.08 -10.40 24.04
C VAL A 114 13.01 -9.18 23.13
N ASN A 115 12.06 -8.27 23.35
CA ASN A 115 11.94 -7.02 22.60
C ASN A 115 13.24 -6.22 22.64
N GLY A 116 13.70 -5.75 21.47
CA GLY A 116 15.01 -5.14 21.28
C GLY A 116 16.14 -6.13 20.94
N THR A 117 15.85 -7.44 20.84
CA THR A 117 16.83 -8.49 20.54
C THR A 117 16.28 -9.50 19.52
N ALA A 118 17.16 -10.31 18.94
CA ALA A 118 16.79 -11.46 18.11
C ALA A 118 16.47 -12.74 18.92
N SER A 119 16.35 -12.66 20.25
CA SER A 119 16.25 -13.85 21.11
C SER A 119 14.90 -14.56 20.99
N HIS A 120 14.92 -15.90 21.03
CA HIS A 120 13.73 -16.74 21.12
C HIS A 120 13.44 -17.25 22.55
N ALA A 121 14.14 -16.74 23.56
CA ALA A 121 14.07 -17.24 24.93
C ALA A 121 12.64 -17.16 25.49
N GLY A 122 12.05 -18.32 25.78
CA GLY A 122 10.68 -18.44 26.28
C GLY A 122 9.58 -18.37 25.20
N LEU A 123 9.95 -18.24 23.93
CA LEU A 123 9.05 -18.40 22.78
C LEU A 123 9.11 -19.83 22.24
N ASP A 124 10.31 -20.38 22.10
CA ASP A 124 10.52 -21.70 21.52
C ASP A 124 10.14 -22.86 22.45
N PRO A 125 9.76 -24.02 21.88
CA PRO A 125 9.46 -24.24 20.45
C PRO A 125 8.00 -23.91 20.08
N GLY A 126 7.18 -23.54 21.06
CA GLY A 126 5.72 -23.54 20.93
C GLY A 126 5.12 -22.27 20.31
N PHE A 127 5.86 -21.17 20.21
CA PHE A 127 5.33 -19.88 19.77
C PHE A 127 4.87 -19.91 18.29
N PRO A 128 5.66 -20.43 17.33
CA PRO A 128 5.22 -20.52 15.93
C PRO A 128 3.92 -21.31 15.74
N ALA A 129 3.78 -22.44 16.44
CA ALA A 129 2.57 -23.26 16.38
C ALA A 129 1.36 -22.53 16.98
N ALA A 130 1.54 -21.81 18.10
CA ALA A 130 0.48 -21.02 18.71
C ALA A 130 0.05 -19.84 17.82
N TRP A 131 1.00 -19.18 17.14
CA TRP A 131 0.72 -18.10 16.19
C TRP A 131 -0.10 -18.59 14.99
N ARG A 132 0.33 -19.69 14.36
CA ARG A 132 -0.40 -20.30 13.24
C ARG A 132 -1.81 -20.72 13.64
N ALA A 133 -1.98 -21.30 14.82
CA ALA A 133 -3.30 -21.65 15.33
C ALA A 133 -4.18 -20.40 15.56
N ALA A 134 -3.61 -19.32 16.10
CA ALA A 134 -4.34 -18.07 16.32
C ALA A 134 -4.78 -17.41 15.00
N ALA A 135 -4.07 -17.60 13.88
CA ALA A 135 -4.44 -17.04 12.56
C ALA A 135 -5.78 -17.53 12.01
N ALA A 136 -6.30 -18.65 12.52
CA ALA A 136 -7.66 -19.10 12.23
C ALA A 136 -8.73 -18.21 12.89
N ASP A 137 -8.41 -17.58 14.02
CA ASP A 137 -9.32 -16.75 14.81
C ASP A 137 -9.50 -15.35 14.19
N PRO A 138 -10.73 -14.94 13.81
CA PRO A 138 -11.01 -13.59 13.33
C PRO A 138 -10.49 -12.47 14.25
N ALA A 139 -10.47 -12.68 15.57
CA ALA A 139 -9.98 -11.68 16.51
C ALA A 139 -8.46 -11.46 16.42
N PHE A 140 -7.68 -12.51 16.08
CA PHE A 140 -6.24 -12.35 15.86
C PHE A 140 -5.96 -11.64 14.54
N ARG A 141 -6.73 -11.95 13.49
CA ARG A 141 -6.66 -11.23 12.21
C ARG A 141 -6.99 -9.75 12.38
N ALA A 142 -8.04 -9.42 13.13
CA ALA A 142 -8.40 -8.04 13.46
C ALA A 142 -7.32 -7.33 14.29
N ALA A 143 -6.65 -8.03 15.21
CA ALA A 143 -5.53 -7.46 15.96
C ALA A 143 -4.34 -7.11 15.05
N GLN A 144 -4.01 -7.97 14.09
CA GLN A 144 -2.99 -7.68 13.07
C GLN A 144 -3.41 -6.51 12.17
N ASP A 145 -4.64 -6.48 11.68
CA ASP A 145 -5.17 -5.38 10.85
C ASP A 145 -5.09 -4.03 11.59
N ALA A 146 -5.48 -4.02 12.88
CA ALA A 146 -5.45 -2.81 13.70
C ALA A 146 -4.02 -2.31 13.93
N GLU A 147 -3.05 -3.21 14.15
CA GLU A 147 -1.67 -2.81 14.37
C GLU A 147 -0.99 -2.35 13.07
N ARG A 148 -1.25 -3.05 11.95
CA ARG A 148 -0.88 -2.56 10.60
C ARG A 148 -1.37 -1.14 10.40
N ASP A 149 -2.65 -0.91 10.70
CA ASP A 149 -3.28 0.38 10.45
C ASP A 149 -2.71 1.47 11.35
N ARG A 150 -2.48 1.17 12.62
CA ARG A 150 -1.95 2.13 13.59
C ARG A 150 -0.52 2.55 13.30
N VAL A 151 0.37 1.60 13.01
CA VAL A 151 1.82 1.86 12.90
C VAL A 151 2.20 2.27 11.48
N TYR A 152 1.60 1.63 10.47
CA TYR A 152 2.08 1.74 9.09
C TYR A 152 1.11 2.53 8.21
N PHE A 153 -0.10 2.01 8.04
CA PHE A 153 -1.02 2.50 7.01
C PHE A 153 -1.56 3.90 7.31
N ASN A 154 -2.14 4.13 8.48
CA ASN A 154 -2.75 5.43 8.80
C ASN A 154 -1.71 6.56 8.88
N PRO A 155 -0.52 6.37 9.51
CA PRO A 155 0.52 7.40 9.50
C PRO A 155 1.03 7.71 8.09
N ALA A 156 1.29 6.69 7.27
CA ALA A 156 1.76 6.87 5.90
C ALA A 156 0.74 7.61 5.02
N VAL A 157 -0.52 7.16 5.02
CA VAL A 157 -1.59 7.79 4.25
C VAL A 157 -1.90 9.20 4.77
N GLY A 158 -1.90 9.39 6.09
CA GLY A 158 -2.08 10.70 6.71
C GLY A 158 -0.98 11.69 6.31
N GLN A 159 0.28 11.27 6.30
CA GLN A 159 1.39 12.11 5.87
C GLN A 159 1.35 12.39 4.36
N ALA A 160 1.02 11.40 3.54
CA ALA A 160 0.87 11.58 2.10
C ALA A 160 -0.26 12.57 1.75
N LYS A 161 -1.38 12.54 2.48
CA LYS A 161 -2.47 13.52 2.34
C LYS A 161 -1.99 14.94 2.69
N LYS A 162 -1.22 15.12 3.77
CA LYS A 162 -0.62 16.42 4.13
C LYS A 162 0.33 16.93 3.04
N ASP A 163 1.01 16.03 2.34
CA ASP A 163 1.89 16.37 1.23
C ASP A 163 1.13 16.60 -0.10
N GLY A 164 -0.19 16.39 -0.11
CA GLY A 164 -1.04 16.57 -1.29
C GLY A 164 -0.95 15.44 -2.32
N LEU A 165 -0.57 14.23 -1.88
CA LEU A 165 -0.39 13.08 -2.77
C LEU A 165 -1.69 12.31 -3.02
N ARG A 166 -1.89 11.88 -4.26
CA ARG A 166 -2.95 10.95 -4.69
C ARG A 166 -2.61 9.52 -4.29
N ALA A 167 -3.49 8.58 -4.61
CA ALA A 167 -3.43 7.21 -4.13
C ALA A 167 -2.10 6.49 -4.45
N LEU A 168 -1.46 6.75 -5.60
CA LEU A 168 -0.13 6.19 -5.89
C LEU A 168 0.94 6.70 -4.91
N GLY A 169 0.94 7.99 -4.59
CA GLY A 169 1.89 8.55 -3.63
C GLY A 169 1.62 8.09 -2.19
N GLN A 170 0.34 7.94 -1.83
CA GLN A 170 -0.06 7.32 -0.57
C GLN A 170 0.42 5.86 -0.47
N PHE A 171 0.31 5.10 -1.55
CA PHE A 171 0.83 3.73 -1.61
C PHE A 171 2.36 3.72 -1.51
N ALA A 172 3.07 4.61 -2.20
CA ALA A 172 4.52 4.71 -2.12
C ALA A 172 5.00 4.99 -0.68
N TYR A 173 4.29 5.83 0.06
CA TYR A 173 4.55 6.08 1.48
C TYR A 173 4.27 4.86 2.34
N TYR A 174 3.13 4.20 2.12
CA TYR A 174 2.76 3.01 2.88
C TYR A 174 3.77 1.88 2.69
N ASP A 175 4.14 1.58 1.45
CA ASP A 175 5.10 0.54 1.11
C ASP A 175 6.51 0.85 1.67
N ALA A 176 6.90 2.13 1.69
CA ALA A 176 8.13 2.56 2.35
C ALA A 176 8.04 2.43 3.89
N MET A 177 6.91 2.77 4.50
CA MET A 177 6.70 2.62 5.94
C MET A 177 6.76 1.16 6.38
N VAL A 178 6.21 0.23 5.58
CA VAL A 178 6.28 -1.21 5.85
C VAL A 178 7.73 -1.71 5.84
N MET A 179 8.50 -1.37 4.80
CA MET A 179 9.86 -1.86 4.64
C MET A 179 10.88 -1.19 5.56
N HIS A 180 10.76 0.12 5.75
CA HIS A 180 11.77 0.93 6.44
C HIS A 180 11.36 1.36 7.86
N GLY A 181 10.11 1.09 8.24
CA GLY A 181 9.57 1.50 9.53
C GLY A 181 9.39 3.02 9.68
N PRO A 182 8.72 3.44 10.77
CA PRO A 182 8.69 4.83 11.19
C PRO A 182 10.06 5.26 11.73
N GLY A 183 10.38 6.54 11.65
CA GLY A 183 11.64 7.08 12.17
C GLY A 183 12.07 8.35 11.47
N ALA A 184 13.23 8.89 11.88
CA ALA A 184 13.85 10.05 11.25
C ALA A 184 15.30 9.82 10.82
N ASP A 185 15.89 8.65 11.12
CA ASP A 185 17.20 8.26 10.61
C ASP A 185 17.18 8.17 9.06
N PRO A 186 18.34 8.19 8.39
CA PRO A 186 18.39 8.27 6.93
C PRO A 186 17.74 7.09 6.18
N ALA A 187 17.58 5.92 6.82
CA ALA A 187 17.03 4.73 6.19
C ALA A 187 15.53 4.56 6.46
N SER A 188 15.00 5.10 7.57
CA SER A 188 13.57 5.09 7.88
C SER A 188 12.72 5.97 6.95
N PHE A 189 11.40 5.77 7.00
CA PHE A 189 10.44 6.52 6.20
C PHE A 189 10.62 8.04 6.29
N GLY A 190 10.83 8.59 7.50
CA GLY A 190 10.96 10.04 7.68
C GLY A 190 12.23 10.59 7.04
N GLY A 191 13.35 9.84 7.12
CA GLY A 191 14.60 10.21 6.45
C GLY A 191 14.49 10.17 4.93
N ILE A 192 13.85 9.13 4.38
CA ILE A 192 13.57 9.00 2.94
C ILE A 192 12.71 10.17 2.45
N ARG A 193 11.61 10.47 3.16
CA ARG A 193 10.75 11.61 2.84
C ARG A 193 11.53 12.93 2.89
N ALA A 194 12.34 13.15 3.92
CA ALA A 194 13.16 14.36 4.04
C ALA A 194 14.18 14.49 2.90
N ALA A 195 14.75 13.37 2.43
CA ALA A 195 15.62 13.38 1.26
C ALA A 195 14.87 13.75 -0.03
N ALA A 196 13.64 13.28 -0.20
CA ALA A 196 12.79 13.62 -1.33
C ALA A 196 12.42 15.12 -1.35
N THR A 197 11.98 15.67 -0.20
CA THR A 197 11.56 17.08 -0.10
C THR A 197 12.70 18.07 -0.32
N ARG A 198 13.95 17.69 -0.05
CA ARG A 198 15.14 18.49 -0.42
C ARG A 198 15.38 18.57 -1.92
N ARG A 199 14.82 17.64 -2.71
CA ARG A 199 15.02 17.54 -4.16
C ARG A 199 13.84 18.04 -4.97
N ALA A 200 12.63 17.90 -4.45
CA ALA A 200 11.41 18.36 -5.10
C ALA A 200 10.37 18.81 -4.06
N ARG A 201 9.68 19.92 -4.33
CA ARG A 201 8.56 20.37 -3.51
C ARG A 201 7.40 19.38 -3.59
N THR A 202 6.70 19.17 -2.49
CA THR A 202 5.46 18.38 -2.49
C THR A 202 4.34 19.12 -3.24
N PRO A 203 3.29 18.43 -3.70
CA PRO A 203 2.09 19.09 -4.22
C PRO A 203 1.47 20.13 -3.28
N ALA A 204 1.45 19.86 -1.97
CA ALA A 204 0.98 20.84 -0.97
C ALA A 204 1.84 22.11 -0.91
N GLN A 205 3.08 22.06 -1.40
CA GLN A 205 4.00 23.20 -1.51
C GLN A 205 4.05 23.78 -2.94
N GLY A 206 3.09 23.42 -3.80
CA GLY A 206 3.00 23.86 -5.19
C GLY A 206 3.92 23.12 -6.17
N GLY A 207 4.53 22.00 -5.76
CA GLY A 207 5.35 21.16 -6.63
C GLY A 207 4.55 20.19 -7.51
N GLY A 208 5.15 19.70 -8.59
CA GLY A 208 4.54 18.67 -9.43
C GLY A 208 4.60 17.29 -8.76
N GLU A 209 3.46 16.59 -8.67
CA GLU A 209 3.38 15.27 -8.01
C GLU A 209 4.32 14.23 -8.64
N VAL A 210 4.42 14.19 -9.98
CA VAL A 210 5.33 13.27 -10.67
C VAL A 210 6.80 13.56 -10.34
N ALA A 211 7.18 14.83 -10.27
CA ALA A 211 8.54 15.22 -9.91
C ALA A 211 8.85 14.84 -8.45
N TYR A 212 7.91 15.08 -7.54
CA TYR A 212 8.03 14.69 -6.15
C TYR A 212 8.14 13.18 -5.97
N LEU A 213 7.24 12.40 -6.58
CA LEU A 213 7.27 10.93 -6.48
C LEU A 213 8.52 10.34 -7.14
N THR A 214 9.03 10.94 -8.22
CA THR A 214 10.32 10.55 -8.80
C THR A 214 11.45 10.75 -7.79
N ALA A 215 11.51 11.90 -7.12
CA ALA A 215 12.49 12.17 -6.07
C ALA A 215 12.35 11.20 -4.88
N PHE A 216 11.12 10.92 -4.45
CA PHE A 216 10.84 9.99 -3.37
C PHE A 216 11.28 8.56 -3.70
N LEU A 217 10.90 8.04 -4.86
CA LEU A 217 11.31 6.70 -5.29
C LEU A 217 12.83 6.60 -5.49
N ASN A 218 13.50 7.66 -5.94
CA ASN A 218 14.97 7.70 -6.00
C ASN A 218 15.61 7.62 -4.61
N ALA A 219 15.12 8.41 -3.65
CA ALA A 219 15.60 8.38 -2.27
C ALA A 219 15.37 7.00 -1.64
N ARG A 220 14.22 6.40 -1.90
CA ARG A 220 13.88 5.06 -1.41
C ARG A 220 14.79 3.98 -1.98
N THR A 221 14.98 3.93 -3.31
CA THR A 221 15.92 2.98 -3.95
C THR A 221 17.32 3.12 -3.36
N ALA A 222 17.77 4.35 -3.06
CA ALA A 222 19.07 4.58 -2.42
C ALA A 222 19.13 4.06 -0.97
N ALA A 223 18.05 4.18 -0.20
CA ALA A 223 17.96 3.60 1.15
C ALA A 223 17.99 2.07 1.11
N MET A 224 17.16 1.46 0.24
CA MET A 224 17.10 0.00 0.04
C MET A 224 18.48 -0.61 -0.26
N ARG A 225 19.26 0.02 -1.16
CA ARG A 225 20.59 -0.48 -1.54
C ARG A 225 21.64 -0.47 -0.43
N ARG A 226 21.40 0.24 0.68
CA ARG A 226 22.31 0.27 1.84
C ARG A 226 22.15 -0.96 2.73
N GLU A 227 21.02 -1.64 2.66
CA GLU A 227 20.72 -2.83 3.45
C GLU A 227 20.91 -4.08 2.59
N ALA A 228 21.77 -5.00 3.01
CA ALA A 228 22.10 -6.20 2.23
C ALA A 228 20.85 -7.05 1.91
N ALA A 229 19.91 -7.14 2.85
CA ALA A 229 18.65 -7.85 2.69
C ALA A 229 17.69 -7.20 1.68
N HIS A 230 17.88 -5.92 1.33
CA HIS A 230 16.93 -5.13 0.53
C HIS A 230 17.54 -4.62 -0.79
N ARG A 231 18.59 -5.27 -1.31
CA ARG A 231 19.27 -4.82 -2.54
C ARG A 231 18.40 -4.91 -3.79
N ASP A 232 17.45 -5.83 -3.85
CA ASP A 232 16.49 -5.90 -4.95
C ASP A 232 15.46 -4.77 -4.84
N THR A 233 15.42 -3.90 -5.86
CA THR A 233 14.56 -2.72 -5.89
C THR A 233 13.37 -2.87 -6.83
N SER A 234 13.03 -4.08 -7.27
CA SER A 234 11.95 -4.37 -8.23
C SER A 234 10.57 -3.88 -7.76
N ARG A 235 10.27 -3.95 -6.45
CA ARG A 235 9.05 -3.36 -5.86
C ARG A 235 8.90 -1.85 -6.16
N VAL A 236 10.01 -1.16 -6.41
CA VAL A 236 10.03 0.23 -6.88
C VAL A 236 10.12 0.26 -8.40
N ASP A 237 11.10 -0.40 -9.00
CA ASP A 237 11.52 -0.16 -10.39
C ASP A 237 10.57 -0.76 -11.44
N THR A 238 10.03 -1.94 -11.17
CA THR A 238 9.12 -2.70 -12.03
C THR A 238 7.68 -2.71 -11.52
N ALA A 239 7.37 -1.92 -10.48
CA ALA A 239 6.01 -1.71 -9.99
C ALA A 239 5.67 -0.21 -9.80
N GLN A 240 6.08 0.43 -8.71
CA GLN A 240 5.70 1.82 -8.43
C GLN A 240 6.11 2.80 -9.53
N ARG A 241 7.33 2.66 -10.09
CA ARG A 241 7.79 3.47 -11.22
C ARG A 241 7.01 3.18 -12.50
N VAL A 242 6.54 1.95 -12.70
CA VAL A 242 5.68 1.60 -13.85
C VAL A 242 4.37 2.37 -13.77
N PHE A 243 3.72 2.37 -12.59
CA PHE A 243 2.48 3.13 -12.39
C PHE A 243 2.69 4.64 -12.54
N LEU A 244 3.81 5.16 -12.03
CA LEU A 244 4.17 6.57 -12.15
C LEU A 244 4.40 6.98 -13.61
N ARG A 245 5.18 6.20 -14.37
CA ARG A 245 5.44 6.45 -15.80
C ARG A 245 4.17 6.38 -16.64
N ALA A 246 3.22 5.52 -16.27
CA ALA A 246 1.91 5.44 -16.91
C ALA A 246 0.97 6.59 -16.52
N GLY A 247 1.38 7.52 -15.65
CA GLY A 247 0.53 8.62 -15.17
C GLY A 247 -0.62 8.16 -14.27
N ASN A 248 -0.61 6.92 -13.78
CA ASN A 248 -1.67 6.34 -12.97
C ASN A 248 -1.57 6.77 -11.50
N LEU A 249 -1.63 8.09 -11.27
CA LEU A 249 -1.48 8.70 -9.95
C LEU A 249 -2.62 8.34 -8.98
N ASP A 250 -3.78 7.91 -9.50
CA ASP A 250 -4.89 7.41 -8.70
C ASP A 250 -4.83 5.91 -8.41
N LEU A 251 -3.80 5.19 -8.90
CA LEU A 251 -3.65 3.74 -8.69
C LEU A 251 -4.90 2.95 -9.12
N ASN A 252 -5.47 3.29 -10.27
CA ASN A 252 -6.67 2.64 -10.83
C ASN A 252 -6.30 1.33 -11.55
N PRO A 253 -7.07 0.25 -11.37
CA PRO A 253 -7.02 -0.90 -12.25
C PRO A 253 -7.32 -0.52 -13.71
N PRO A 254 -6.79 -1.27 -14.70
CA PRO A 254 -5.91 -2.42 -14.52
C PRO A 254 -4.49 -2.02 -14.09
N LEU A 255 -3.95 -2.74 -13.11
CA LEU A 255 -2.56 -2.65 -12.67
C LEU A 255 -1.82 -3.89 -13.13
N ARG A 256 -0.63 -3.71 -13.69
CA ARG A 256 0.30 -4.77 -14.07
C ARG A 256 1.70 -4.38 -13.62
N TRP A 257 2.39 -5.30 -12.97
CA TRP A 257 3.74 -5.06 -12.45
C TRP A 257 4.50 -6.36 -12.31
N SER A 258 5.79 -6.25 -12.01
CA SER A 258 6.62 -7.38 -11.63
C SER A 258 7.42 -7.09 -10.36
N VAL A 259 7.64 -8.11 -9.54
CA VAL A 259 8.57 -8.08 -8.40
C VAL A 259 9.35 -9.39 -8.42
N TYR A 260 10.67 -9.33 -8.21
CA TYR A 260 11.58 -10.48 -8.28
C TYR A 260 11.52 -11.30 -9.59
N GLY A 261 11.05 -10.69 -10.68
CA GLY A 261 10.85 -11.34 -11.97
C GLY A 261 9.44 -11.92 -12.19
N ASP A 262 8.64 -12.07 -11.13
CA ASP A 262 7.28 -12.60 -11.22
C ASP A 262 6.28 -11.52 -11.64
N GLY A 263 5.40 -11.85 -12.58
CA GLY A 263 4.36 -10.95 -13.09
C GLY A 263 3.05 -11.03 -12.31
N TYR A 264 2.48 -9.87 -11.99
CA TYR A 264 1.22 -9.74 -11.27
C TYR A 264 0.25 -8.80 -11.98
N ALA A 265 -1.05 -9.01 -11.75
CA ALA A 265 -2.09 -8.13 -12.25
C ALA A 265 -3.30 -8.01 -11.31
N VAL A 266 -3.90 -6.82 -11.28
CA VAL A 266 -5.23 -6.56 -10.72
C VAL A 266 -6.05 -5.84 -11.78
N THR A 267 -7.14 -6.44 -12.23
CA THR A 267 -7.92 -5.96 -13.39
C THR A 267 -9.20 -5.22 -13.02
N ARG A 268 -9.66 -5.34 -11.77
CA ARG A 268 -10.88 -4.72 -11.24
C ARG A 268 -10.67 -4.29 -9.80
#